data_AF-A0A2E0BQ27-F1
#
_entry.id   AF-A0A2E0BQ27-F1
#
_cell.length_a   1.000
_cell.length_b   1.000
_cell.length_c   1.000
_cell.angle_alpha   90.00
_cell.angle_beta   90.00
_cell.angle_gamma   90.00
#
_symmetry.space_group_name_H-M   'P 1'
#
loop_
_entity.id
_entity.type
_entity.pdbx_description
1 polymer ?
#
loop_
_entity_poly.entity_id
_entity_poly.type
_entity_poly.pdbx_seq_one_letter_code
_entity_poly.pdbx_strand_id
1 'polypeptide(L)' 'MPEEKKQELSIENQHFVKTKEKLDNIGPGMCLAKWTQTTLHLQTGHNHSCHHPRTHKVDLKEIARNPSAL' A
#
# COMPACT_ATOMS: atom_id res chain seq x y z
N MET A 1 14.08 9.49 8.97
CA MET A 1 14.73 8.33 9.60
C MET A 1 16.22 8.59 9.59
N PRO A 2 16.95 8.34 10.68
CA PRO A 2 18.40 8.53 10.72
C PRO A 2 19.10 7.59 9.72
N GLU A 3 20.11 8.09 9.00
CA GLU A 3 20.88 7.36 7.97
C GLU A 3 21.47 6.03 8.47
N GLU A 4 21.89 5.99 9.74
CA GLU A 4 22.51 4.81 10.37
C GLU A 4 21.60 3.57 10.38
N LYS A 5 20.28 3.75 10.57
CA LYS A 5 19.32 2.63 10.56
C LYS A 5 19.07 2.04 9.17
N LYS A 6 19.42 2.78 8.11
CA LYS A 6 19.25 2.33 6.72
C LYS A 6 20.30 1.29 6.34
N GLN A 7 21.50 1.39 6.93
CA GLN A 7 22.59 0.42 6.73
C GLN A 7 22.35 -0.90 7.47
N GLU A 8 21.84 -0.90 8.70
CA GLU A 8 21.53 -2.15 9.42
C GLU A 8 20.48 -3.00 8.70
N LEU A 9 19.39 -2.38 8.22
CA LEU A 9 18.34 -3.08 7.47
C LEU A 9 18.85 -3.73 6.17
N SER A 10 19.98 -3.24 5.65
CA SER A 10 20.55 -3.67 4.37
C SER A 10 21.44 -4.90 4.46
N ILE A 11 21.98 -5.18 5.64
CA ILE A 11 22.89 -6.31 5.86
C ILE A 11 22.11 -7.62 6.04
N GLU A 12 20.92 -7.57 6.67
CA GLU A 12 20.17 -8.79 7.01
C GLU A 12 19.33 -9.37 5.86
N ASN A 13 19.00 -8.60 4.81
CA ASN A 13 18.25 -9.14 3.67
C ASN A 13 18.31 -8.24 2.41
N GLN A 14 19.30 -8.47 1.55
CA GLN A 14 19.48 -7.72 0.29
C GLN A 14 18.23 -7.71 -0.60
N HIS A 15 17.37 -8.73 -0.52
CA HIS A 15 16.13 -8.78 -1.27
C HIS A 15 15.12 -7.72 -0.81
N PHE A 16 15.03 -7.44 0.50
CA PHE A 16 14.11 -6.41 1.01
C PHE A 16 14.55 -5.01 0.58
N VAL A 17 15.84 -4.70 0.62
CA VAL A 17 16.37 -3.40 0.16
C VAL A 17 16.10 -3.20 -1.32
N LYS A 18 16.46 -4.16 -2.18
CA LYS A 18 16.22 -4.09 -3.62
C LYS A 18 14.73 -3.96 -3.95
N THR A 19 13.87 -4.66 -3.21
CA THR A 19 12.42 -4.56 -3.39
C THR A 19 11.90 -3.20 -2.98
N LYS A 20 12.37 -2.67 -1.84
CA LYS A 20 12.02 -1.32 -1.37
C LYS A 20 12.44 -0.25 -2.38
N GLU A 21 13.65 -0.31 -2.90
CA GLU A 21 14.13 0.62 -3.93
C GLU A 21 13.25 0.60 -5.19
N LYS A 22 12.89 -0.60 -5.66
CA LYS A 22 11.97 -0.75 -6.80
C LYS A 22 10.60 -0.13 -6.54
N LEU A 23 10.06 -0.31 -5.33
CA LEU A 23 8.77 0.27 -4.94
C LEU A 23 8.87 1.80 -4.81
N ASP A 24 9.91 2.31 -4.14
CA ASP A 24 10.13 3.75 -3.95
C ASP A 24 10.31 4.49 -5.28
N ASN A 25 10.84 3.82 -6.33
CA ASN A 25 10.91 4.38 -7.70
C ASN A 25 9.54 4.62 -8.36
N ILE A 26 8.49 3.89 -7.95
CA ILE A 26 7.12 4.15 -8.41
C ILE A 26 6.51 5.31 -7.62
N GLY A 27 6.80 5.38 -6.32
CA GLY A 27 6.43 6.51 -5.48
C GLY A 27 6.91 6.31 -4.04
N PRO A 28 7.25 7.40 -3.33
CA PRO A 28 7.70 7.32 -1.94
C PRO A 28 6.62 6.67 -1.07
N GLY A 29 6.95 5.55 -0.41
CA GLY A 29 6.00 4.82 0.43
C GLY A 29 5.04 3.90 -0.33
N MET A 30 5.32 3.61 -1.60
CA MET A 30 4.60 2.61 -2.39
C MET A 30 4.61 1.24 -1.68
N CYS A 31 3.45 0.64 -1.53
CA CYS A 31 3.27 -0.72 -1.01
C CYS A 31 2.69 -1.61 -2.11
N LEU A 32 3.33 -2.75 -2.39
CA LEU A 32 2.84 -3.68 -3.41
C LEU A 32 1.43 -4.20 -3.07
N ALA A 33 1.20 -4.54 -1.80
CA ALA A 33 -0.08 -5.06 -1.34
C ALA A 33 -1.24 -4.10 -1.63
N LYS A 34 -0.99 -2.79 -1.60
CA LYS A 34 -1.99 -1.75 -1.87
C LYS A 34 -2.68 -1.92 -3.23
N TRP A 35 -1.98 -2.45 -4.22
CA TRP A 35 -2.45 -2.54 -5.61
C TRP A 35 -2.78 -3.96 -6.05
N THR A 36 -2.21 -4.96 -5.40
CA THR A 36 -2.48 -6.37 -5.74
C THR A 36 -3.60 -6.97 -4.90
N GLN A 37 -3.89 -6.39 -3.74
CA GLN A 37 -4.86 -6.93 -2.80
C GLN A 37 -5.67 -5.82 -2.14
N THR A 38 -6.92 -5.69 -2.56
CA THR A 38 -7.93 -4.87 -1.88
C THR A 38 -9.00 -5.80 -1.31
N THR A 39 -9.29 -5.65 -0.02
CA THR A 39 -10.42 -6.29 0.65
C THR A 39 -11.61 -5.33 0.66
N LEU A 40 -12.76 -5.78 0.16
CA LEU A 40 -14.02 -5.02 0.16
C LEU A 40 -14.96 -5.54 1.24
N HIS A 41 -15.26 -4.70 2.23
CA HIS A 41 -16.22 -5.00 3.29
C HIS A 41 -17.64 -4.58 2.85
N LEU A 42 -18.34 -5.48 2.17
CA LEU A 42 -19.66 -5.21 1.57
C LEU A 42 -20.71 -4.77 2.59
N GLN A 43 -20.66 -5.30 3.81
CA GLN A 43 -21.52 -4.93 4.94
C GLN A 43 -21.43 -3.45 5.30
N THR A 44 -20.21 -2.89 5.30
CA THR A 44 -19.94 -1.56 5.84
C THR A 44 -19.62 -0.53 4.75
N GLY A 45 -19.44 -0.98 3.50
CA GLY A 45 -19.03 -0.13 2.39
C GLY A 45 -17.62 0.43 2.57
N HIS A 46 -16.72 -0.32 3.19
CA HIS A 46 -15.32 0.08 3.37
C HIS A 46 -14.39 -0.80 2.54
N ASN A 47 -13.25 -0.24 2.13
CA ASN A 47 -12.15 -0.96 1.52
C ASN A 47 -10.91 -0.95 2.43
N HIS A 48 -10.08 -1.97 2.26
CA HIS A 48 -8.78 -2.10 2.87
C HIS A 48 -7.76 -2.56 1.84
N SER A 49 -6.77 -1.72 1.59
CA SER A 49 -5.64 -2.03 0.69
C SER A 49 -4.46 -2.68 1.42
N CYS A 50 -4.39 -2.55 2.75
CA CYS A 50 -3.37 -3.18 3.59
C CYS A 50 -3.95 -3.40 4.99
N HIS A 51 -3.38 -4.34 5.75
CA HIS A 51 -3.80 -4.66 7.11
C HIS A 51 -3.36 -3.62 8.17
N HIS A 52 -2.40 -2.75 7.84
CA HIS A 52 -1.88 -1.75 8.78
C HIS A 52 -2.62 -0.40 8.79
N PRO A 53 -3.02 0.18 7.63
CA PRO A 53 -3.85 1.38 7.61
C PRO A 53 -5.28 1.06 8.08
N ARG A 54 -6.01 2.07 8.55
CA ARG A 54 -7.45 1.92 8.83
C ARG A 54 -8.25 1.64 7.56
N THR A 55 -9.44 1.07 7.75
CA THR A 55 -10.46 0.99 6.70
C THR A 55 -10.69 2.38 6.11
N HIS A 56 -10.90 2.46 4.80
CA HIS A 56 -11.39 3.69 4.17
C HIS A 56 -12.81 3.47 3.66
N LYS A 57 -13.67 4.48 3.83
CA LYS A 57 -15.02 4.41 3.28
C LYS A 57 -14.94 4.59 1.77
N VAL A 58 -15.66 3.75 1.04
CA VAL A 58 -15.73 3.81 -0.41
C VAL A 58 -16.47 5.09 -0.85
N ASP A 59 -15.91 5.84 -1.79
CA ASP A 59 -16.54 7.05 -2.32
C ASP A 59 -17.64 6.69 -3.33
N LEU A 60 -18.89 6.95 -2.93
CA LEU A 60 -20.06 6.66 -3.76
C LEU A 60 -20.14 7.52 -5.02
N LYS A 61 -19.63 8.76 -4.98
CA LYS A 61 -19.62 9.65 -6.15
C LYS A 61 -18.61 9.15 -7.18
N GLU A 62 -17.46 8.67 -6.70
CA GLU A 62 -16.44 8.10 -7.56
C GLU A 62 -16.94 6.82 -8.24
N ILE A 63 -17.59 5.91 -7.49
CA ILE A 63 -18.19 4.70 -8.04
C ILE A 63 -19.29 4.99 -9.06
N ALA A 64 -20.16 5.97 -8.77
CA ALA A 64 -21.23 6.34 -9.70
C ALA A 64 -20.68 6.84 -11.04
N ARG A 65 -19.51 7.50 -11.03
CA ARG A 65 -18.83 7.98 -12.23
C ARG A 65 -17.98 6.89 -12.90
N ASN A 66 -17.33 6.03 -12.11
CA ASN A 66 -16.44 4.98 -12.55
C ASN A 66 -16.56 3.74 -11.65
N PRO A 67 -17.30 2.71 -12.07
CA PRO A 67 -17.44 1.47 -11.30
C PRO A 67 -16.10 0.72 -11.06
N SER A 68 -15.07 0.98 -11.86
CA SER A 68 -13.72 0.42 -11.69
C SER A 68 -12.87 1.12 -10.63
N ALA A 69 -13.42 2.09 -9.90
CA ALA A 69 -12.75 2.75 -8.78
C ALA A 69 -12.74 1.92 -7.47
N LEU A 70 -13.34 0.72 -7.50
CA LEU A 70 -13.31 -0.28 -6.42
C LEU A 70 -11.97 -1.01 -6.32
#